data_AF-A0A956BM34-F1
#
_entry.id   AF-A0A956BM34-F1
#
_cell.length_a   1.000
_cell.length_b   1.000
_cell.length_c   1.000
_cell.angle_alpha   90.00
_cell.angle_beta   90.00
_cell.angle_gamma   90.00
#
_symmetry.space_group_name_H-M   'P 1'
#
loop_
_entity.id
_entity.type
_entity.pdbx_description
1 polymer ?
#
loop_
_entity_poly.entity_id
_entity_poly.type
_entity_poly.pdbx_seq_one_letter_code
_entity_poly.pdbx_strand_id
1 'polypeptide(L)'
;MWLVSFALASDVGVRAHLRLDGDLTDSVGAFDGTANGGSGYGQGVCGLASNLTNDRWVSLPDALATGLTAWSVSVWFRPAFGQPWDRVWDFGSHQDIDGGFFLSTHNVRTSAITATAHADMNTPFDASCAVSAQDAFWYHGVFTWEDGVGGHFWLDGVDCGTIPAGTVPSLASFTPAELNLKVGASNWPAEDPTFVGRIDELRIYDRALSPTEAVVLHSVPCGPFTDSDGDQVPDSIDACVGDDATGDGDSDGYCADLDCDDAQASAYPGATVIPGDGLDNDCSGDADECWIDADLDGYGGVGPASSSSAGCAGAGEASIGGDCQDDDPAVHTGAHEVCDGADQDCDGEVDEDYDGDGDGVSVCAGDCDDSNPLVAPGNIDSCL
;
A
#
# COMPACT_ATOMS: atom_id res chain seq x y z
N MET A 1 -3.92 35.27 11.29
CA MET A 1 -3.25 34.02 10.87
C MET A 1 -3.87 33.68 9.53
N TRP A 2 -3.17 34.02 8.46
CA TRP A 2 -3.60 33.66 7.10
C TRP A 2 -3.09 32.24 6.88
N LEU A 3 -3.99 31.27 6.75
CA LEU A 3 -3.64 29.93 6.28
C LEU A 3 -3.12 30.09 4.86
N VAL A 4 -1.82 29.90 4.67
CA VAL A 4 -1.23 29.76 3.35
C VAL A 4 -1.48 28.31 2.96
N SER A 5 -2.47 28.08 2.08
CA SER A 5 -2.68 26.77 1.48
C SER A 5 -1.50 26.51 0.55
N PHE A 6 -0.63 25.56 0.89
CA PHE A 6 0.35 25.02 -0.06
C PHE A 6 -0.36 23.93 -0.89
N ALA A 7 -0.12 23.93 -2.19
CA ALA A 7 -0.61 22.90 -3.11
C ALA A 7 0.43 21.77 -3.13
N LEU A 8 0.03 20.50 -3.07
CA LEU A 8 1.01 19.40 -3.04
C LEU A 8 1.86 19.36 -4.30
N ALA A 9 2.95 18.58 -4.28
CA ALA A 9 3.62 18.20 -5.52
C ALA A 9 2.65 17.60 -6.55
N SER A 10 1.72 16.72 -6.18
CA SER A 10 0.70 16.19 -7.10
C SER A 10 -0.33 17.23 -7.57
N ASP A 11 -0.32 18.46 -7.06
CA ASP A 11 -1.00 19.60 -7.66
C ASP A 11 -0.02 20.58 -8.34
N VAL A 12 1.30 20.47 -8.05
CA VAL A 12 2.37 21.17 -8.75
C VAL A 12 2.52 20.62 -10.17
N GLY A 13 2.45 21.56 -11.12
CA GLY A 13 2.51 21.23 -12.53
C GLY A 13 1.19 20.72 -13.10
N VAL A 14 0.09 20.71 -12.33
CA VAL A 14 -1.24 20.47 -12.91
C VAL A 14 -1.56 21.60 -13.87
N ARG A 15 -1.67 21.23 -15.14
CA ARG A 15 -1.96 22.15 -16.25
C ARG A 15 -3.44 22.19 -16.59
N ALA A 16 -4.17 21.10 -16.34
CA ALA A 16 -5.62 21.04 -16.40
C ALA A 16 -6.16 19.98 -15.43
N HIS A 17 -7.28 20.29 -14.75
CA HIS A 17 -8.03 19.33 -13.93
C HIS A 17 -9.52 19.43 -14.21
N LEU A 18 -10.01 18.48 -14.99
CA LEU A 18 -11.44 18.33 -15.25
C LEU A 18 -12.00 17.33 -14.23
N ARG A 19 -12.73 17.86 -13.25
CA ARG A 19 -13.42 17.04 -12.24
C ARG A 19 -14.56 16.21 -12.83
N LEU A 20 -15.16 16.69 -13.92
CA LEU A 20 -16.28 16.04 -14.60
C LEU A 20 -17.56 15.93 -13.74
N ASP A 21 -17.68 16.84 -12.77
CA ASP A 21 -18.72 16.95 -11.75
C ASP A 21 -20.03 17.61 -12.25
N GLY A 22 -20.47 17.23 -13.46
CA GLY A 22 -21.65 17.82 -14.11
C GLY A 22 -21.36 18.90 -15.16
N ASP A 23 -20.08 19.23 -15.35
CA ASP A 23 -19.59 20.06 -16.46
C ASP A 23 -18.24 19.53 -17.00
N LEU A 24 -17.60 20.28 -17.89
CA LEU A 24 -16.28 19.96 -18.47
C LEU A 24 -15.26 21.07 -18.19
N THR A 25 -15.51 21.86 -17.15
CA THR A 25 -14.67 23.02 -16.80
C THR A 25 -13.34 22.55 -16.25
N ASP A 26 -12.27 23.20 -16.65
CA ASP A 26 -10.96 23.05 -16.02
C ASP A 26 -10.96 23.83 -14.69
N SER A 27 -10.75 23.12 -13.59
CA SER A 27 -10.81 23.70 -12.24
C SER A 27 -9.53 24.44 -11.82
N VAL A 28 -8.43 24.30 -12.58
CA VAL A 28 -7.13 24.90 -12.27
C VAL A 28 -6.76 26.00 -13.27
N GLY A 29 -7.04 25.78 -14.56
CA GLY A 29 -6.63 26.66 -15.64
C GLY A 29 -7.81 27.23 -16.44
N ALA A 30 -7.61 27.27 -17.76
CA ALA A 30 -8.60 27.73 -18.74
C ALA A 30 -8.70 26.75 -19.93
N PHE A 31 -8.34 25.48 -19.71
CA PHE A 31 -8.36 24.44 -20.73
C PHE A 31 -9.65 23.62 -20.67
N ASP A 32 -10.80 24.30 -20.67
CA ASP A 32 -12.11 23.66 -20.61
C ASP A 32 -12.31 22.63 -21.73
N GLY A 33 -12.85 21.47 -21.36
CA GLY A 33 -13.23 20.43 -22.31
C GLY A 33 -14.45 20.83 -23.13
N THR A 34 -14.50 20.35 -24.37
CA THR A 34 -15.68 20.49 -25.24
C THR A 34 -16.36 19.15 -25.43
N ALA A 35 -17.67 19.10 -25.15
CA ALA A 35 -18.48 17.91 -25.33
C ALA A 35 -18.79 17.66 -26.82
N ASN A 36 -18.61 16.42 -27.25
CA ASN A 36 -19.07 15.93 -28.55
C ASN A 36 -20.21 14.93 -28.30
N GLY A 37 -21.32 15.02 -29.05
CA GLY A 37 -22.49 14.13 -28.88
C GLY A 37 -23.40 14.40 -27.68
N GLY A 38 -23.22 15.53 -26.99
CA GLY A 38 -24.01 15.93 -25.82
C GLY A 38 -23.35 15.58 -24.48
N SER A 39 -24.01 15.90 -23.37
CA SER A 39 -23.50 15.64 -22.02
C SER A 39 -24.35 14.58 -21.30
N GLY A 40 -23.71 13.85 -20.40
CA GLY A 40 -24.35 12.89 -19.51
C GLY A 40 -23.45 12.64 -18.32
N TYR A 41 -24.04 12.51 -17.14
CA TYR A 41 -23.31 12.32 -15.90
C TYR A 41 -23.96 11.23 -15.07
N GLY A 42 -23.16 10.54 -14.27
CA GLY A 42 -23.61 9.57 -13.29
C GLY A 42 -22.70 9.59 -12.08
N GLN A 43 -22.97 8.76 -11.08
CA GLN A 43 -22.10 8.66 -9.91
C GLN A 43 -20.66 8.32 -10.32
N GLY A 44 -19.73 9.16 -9.85
CA GLY A 44 -18.29 9.03 -10.02
C GLY A 44 -17.61 8.32 -8.88
N VAL A 45 -16.28 8.27 -8.94
CA VAL A 45 -15.42 8.04 -7.77
C VAL A 45 -15.53 9.24 -6.84
N CYS A 46 -15.63 10.44 -7.43
CA CYS A 46 -15.79 11.70 -6.76
C CYS A 46 -17.02 12.40 -7.32
N GLY A 47 -18.03 12.64 -6.47
CA GLY A 47 -19.26 13.29 -6.92
C GLY A 47 -19.89 12.63 -8.16
N LEU A 48 -19.90 13.38 -9.27
CA LEU A 48 -20.36 12.94 -10.57
C LEU A 48 -19.19 12.71 -11.53
N ALA A 49 -19.33 11.68 -12.36
CA ALA A 49 -18.45 11.37 -13.48
C ALA A 49 -19.17 11.59 -14.81
N SER A 50 -18.40 11.95 -15.84
CA SER A 50 -18.90 12.06 -17.20
C SER A 50 -19.20 10.67 -17.79
N ASN A 51 -20.39 10.50 -18.36
CA ASN A 51 -20.87 9.25 -18.92
C ASN A 51 -20.75 9.28 -20.46
N LEU A 52 -19.82 8.49 -20.96
CA LEU A 52 -19.45 8.38 -22.37
C LEU A 52 -20.21 7.26 -23.06
N THR A 53 -20.52 7.46 -24.34
CA THR A 53 -21.33 6.56 -25.18
C THR A 53 -20.76 6.54 -26.59
N ASN A 54 -21.35 5.74 -27.48
CA ASN A 54 -20.92 5.58 -28.87
C ASN A 54 -20.78 6.90 -29.67
N ASP A 55 -21.44 7.95 -29.21
CA ASP A 55 -21.45 9.28 -29.80
C ASP A 55 -20.90 10.36 -28.85
N ARG A 56 -20.60 10.03 -27.59
CA ARG A 56 -20.20 11.00 -26.55
C ARG A 56 -18.77 10.85 -26.09
N TRP A 57 -18.01 11.92 -26.24
CA TRP A 57 -16.60 12.02 -25.88
C TRP A 57 -16.21 13.48 -25.68
N VAL A 58 -15.01 13.72 -25.15
CA VAL A 58 -14.51 15.06 -24.80
C VAL A 58 -13.29 15.40 -25.64
N SER A 59 -13.27 16.58 -26.26
CA SER A 59 -12.07 17.16 -26.85
C SER A 59 -11.45 18.17 -25.88
N LEU A 60 -10.15 18.07 -25.64
CA LEU A 60 -9.39 19.05 -24.87
C LEU A 60 -8.76 20.09 -25.81
N PRO A 61 -8.50 21.32 -25.37
CA PRO A 61 -7.84 22.32 -26.20
C PRO A 61 -6.38 21.95 -26.51
N ASP A 62 -5.96 22.00 -27.78
CA ASP A 62 -4.59 21.61 -28.21
C ASP A 62 -3.48 22.42 -27.51
N ALA A 63 -3.77 23.66 -27.10
CA ALA A 63 -2.85 24.50 -26.34
C ALA A 63 -2.41 23.88 -25.00
N LEU A 64 -3.18 22.90 -24.48
CA LEU A 64 -2.86 22.14 -23.28
C LEU A 64 -1.54 21.37 -23.42
N ALA A 65 -1.28 20.77 -24.58
CA ALA A 65 -0.07 19.97 -24.82
C ALA A 65 1.08 20.75 -25.47
N THR A 66 0.87 22.03 -25.79
CA THR A 66 1.89 22.84 -26.45
C THR A 66 3.13 23.01 -25.56
N GLY A 67 4.29 22.62 -26.08
CA GLY A 67 5.59 22.77 -25.42
C GLY A 67 5.88 21.75 -24.31
N LEU A 68 5.07 20.70 -24.16
CA LEU A 68 5.30 19.64 -23.18
C LEU A 68 6.38 18.67 -23.65
N THR A 69 7.54 18.71 -23.01
CA THR A 69 8.62 17.72 -23.18
C THR A 69 8.67 16.70 -22.04
N ALA A 70 8.00 16.99 -20.93
CA ALA A 70 7.67 16.05 -19.88
C ALA A 70 6.22 16.29 -19.48
N TRP A 71 5.44 15.23 -19.28
CA TRP A 71 4.02 15.34 -18.97
C TRP A 71 3.48 14.06 -18.35
N SER A 72 2.32 14.18 -17.71
CA SER A 72 1.59 13.04 -17.18
C SER A 72 0.09 13.22 -17.37
N VAL A 73 -0.63 12.10 -17.39
CA VAL A 73 -2.09 12.06 -17.35
C VAL A 73 -2.52 11.10 -16.26
N SER A 74 -3.45 11.54 -15.43
CA SER A 74 -4.14 10.73 -14.43
C SER A 74 -5.64 10.79 -14.69
N VAL A 75 -6.31 9.63 -14.68
CA VAL A 75 -7.74 9.57 -14.92
C VAL A 75 -8.34 8.36 -14.23
N TRP A 76 -9.51 8.55 -13.63
CA TRP A 76 -10.37 7.45 -13.22
C TRP A 76 -11.30 7.08 -14.37
N PHE A 77 -11.43 5.80 -14.66
CA PHE A 77 -12.29 5.32 -15.72
C PHE A 77 -13.00 4.03 -15.34
N ARG A 78 -14.24 3.89 -15.83
CA ARG A 78 -15.09 2.74 -15.60
C ARG A 78 -15.67 2.27 -16.92
N PRO A 79 -15.02 1.31 -17.61
CA PRO A 79 -15.56 0.75 -18.84
C PRO A 79 -16.90 0.07 -18.57
N ALA A 80 -17.87 0.27 -19.47
CA ALA A 80 -19.09 -0.52 -19.46
C ALA A 80 -18.81 -1.96 -19.93
N PHE A 81 -17.84 -2.10 -20.83
CA PHE A 81 -17.27 -3.33 -21.35
C PHE A 81 -15.95 -2.98 -22.06
N GLY A 82 -14.97 -3.89 -22.07
CA GLY A 82 -13.72 -3.69 -22.81
C GLY A 82 -13.92 -3.92 -24.31
N GLN A 83 -13.86 -2.86 -25.13
CA GLN A 83 -13.87 -3.03 -26.59
C GLN A 83 -12.45 -3.04 -27.13
N PRO A 84 -12.13 -3.94 -28.08
CA PRO A 84 -10.90 -3.86 -28.85
C PRO A 84 -10.64 -2.43 -29.33
N TRP A 85 -9.49 -1.87 -28.94
CA TRP A 85 -9.02 -0.55 -29.35
C TRP A 85 -9.84 0.66 -28.90
N ASP A 86 -10.73 0.52 -27.92
CA ASP A 86 -11.29 1.71 -27.29
C ASP A 86 -10.19 2.56 -26.66
N ARG A 87 -10.44 3.87 -26.57
CA ARG A 87 -9.49 4.84 -26.01
C ARG A 87 -10.12 5.57 -24.84
N VAL A 88 -9.54 5.40 -23.66
CA VAL A 88 -9.85 6.25 -22.50
C VAL A 88 -9.37 7.67 -22.80
N TRP A 89 -8.16 7.80 -23.35
CA TRP A 89 -7.62 9.02 -23.95
C TRP A 89 -6.70 8.67 -25.11
N ASP A 90 -6.57 9.61 -26.05
CA ASP A 90 -5.77 9.48 -27.27
C ASP A 90 -5.23 10.86 -27.67
N PHE A 91 -3.91 11.01 -27.61
CA PHE A 91 -3.17 12.26 -27.85
C PHE A 91 -2.17 12.06 -29.00
N GLY A 92 -2.17 12.97 -29.97
CA GLY A 92 -1.30 12.94 -31.14
C GLY A 92 -2.04 12.56 -32.43
N SER A 93 -1.28 12.44 -33.53
CA SER A 93 -1.82 12.23 -34.86
C SER A 93 -1.61 10.78 -35.31
N HIS A 94 -2.65 10.23 -35.94
CA HIS A 94 -2.68 8.84 -36.36
C HIS A 94 -2.77 8.66 -37.87
N GLN A 95 -2.58 9.72 -38.68
CA GLN A 95 -2.51 9.58 -40.14
C GLN A 95 -1.08 9.20 -40.57
N ASP A 96 -0.72 7.93 -40.38
CA ASP A 96 0.45 7.19 -40.92
C ASP A 96 1.89 7.73 -40.70
N ILE A 97 2.10 8.94 -40.19
CA ILE A 97 3.47 9.51 -40.08
C ILE A 97 3.78 10.26 -38.78
N ASP A 98 2.81 10.48 -37.90
CA ASP A 98 3.00 11.47 -36.85
C ASP A 98 3.10 10.86 -35.44
N GLY A 99 2.59 9.67 -35.14
CA GLY A 99 2.77 9.06 -33.83
C GLY A 99 1.92 9.69 -32.72
N GLY A 100 1.96 9.09 -31.54
CA GLY A 100 1.17 9.55 -30.41
C GLY A 100 1.14 8.59 -29.23
N PHE A 101 0.19 8.86 -28.34
CA PHE A 101 0.03 8.21 -27.05
C PHE A 101 -1.44 7.89 -26.83
N PHE A 102 -1.75 6.70 -26.33
CA PHE A 102 -3.12 6.38 -25.93
C PHE A 102 -3.17 5.40 -24.76
N LEU A 103 -4.30 5.42 -24.07
CA LEU A 103 -4.68 4.38 -23.12
C LEU A 103 -5.89 3.62 -23.64
N SER A 104 -5.75 2.30 -23.78
CA SER A 104 -6.84 1.41 -24.19
C SER A 104 -7.23 0.47 -23.06
N THR A 105 -8.54 0.23 -22.89
CA THR A 105 -9.01 -0.73 -21.89
C THR A 105 -8.86 -2.17 -22.38
N HIS A 106 -8.83 -2.37 -23.70
CA HIS A 106 -8.58 -3.67 -24.31
C HIS A 106 -7.74 -3.52 -25.58
N ASN A 107 -6.42 -3.57 -25.39
CA ASN A 107 -5.47 -3.65 -26.50
C ASN A 107 -5.35 -5.10 -26.96
N VAL A 108 -5.67 -5.40 -28.22
CA VAL A 108 -5.68 -6.79 -28.72
C VAL A 108 -4.28 -7.41 -28.86
N ARG A 109 -3.21 -6.62 -28.82
CA ARG A 109 -1.83 -7.14 -28.82
C ARG A 109 -1.46 -7.73 -27.46
N THR A 110 -1.88 -7.08 -26.39
CA THR A 110 -1.54 -7.45 -25.00
C THR A 110 -2.67 -8.18 -24.29
N SER A 111 -3.90 -8.10 -24.80
CA SER A 111 -5.14 -8.55 -24.14
C SER A 111 -5.31 -7.95 -22.73
N ALA A 112 -4.91 -6.68 -22.56
CA ALA A 112 -4.81 -6.02 -21.27
C ALA A 112 -5.15 -4.52 -21.36
N ILE A 113 -5.35 -3.87 -20.21
CA ILE A 113 -5.37 -2.40 -20.14
C ILE A 113 -3.95 -1.94 -20.42
N THR A 114 -3.78 -1.08 -21.42
CA THR A 114 -2.46 -0.80 -22.00
C THR A 114 -2.31 0.68 -22.34
N ALA A 115 -1.27 1.30 -21.81
CA ALA A 115 -0.74 2.54 -22.33
C ALA A 115 0.23 2.24 -23.48
N THR A 116 0.09 2.96 -24.59
CA THR A 116 0.90 2.79 -25.78
C THR A 116 1.52 4.12 -26.17
N ALA A 117 2.79 4.09 -26.53
CA ALA A 117 3.46 5.18 -27.23
C ALA A 117 3.99 4.68 -28.57
N HIS A 118 3.87 5.49 -29.62
CA HIS A 118 4.27 5.06 -30.96
C HIS A 118 4.72 6.24 -31.84
N ALA A 119 5.67 5.96 -32.73
CA ALA A 119 5.98 6.83 -33.87
C ALA A 119 5.18 6.40 -35.12
N ASP A 120 4.94 5.08 -35.21
CA ASP A 120 4.05 4.45 -36.16
C ASP A 120 3.37 3.25 -35.51
N MET A 121 2.22 2.86 -36.05
CA MET A 121 1.45 1.74 -35.52
C MET A 121 2.01 0.36 -35.90
N ASN A 122 3.11 0.28 -36.66
CA ASN A 122 3.75 -1.00 -37.00
C ASN A 122 4.65 -1.48 -35.86
N THR A 123 5.28 -0.56 -35.13
CA THR A 123 6.21 -0.87 -34.02
C THR A 123 5.92 -0.07 -32.74
N PRO A 124 4.70 -0.16 -32.19
CA PRO A 124 4.35 0.54 -30.96
C PRO A 124 5.07 -0.06 -29.74
N PHE A 125 5.27 0.77 -28.72
CA PHE A 125 5.75 0.35 -27.41
C PHE A 125 4.58 0.37 -26.41
N ASP A 126 4.44 -0.71 -25.65
CA ASP A 126 3.29 -0.96 -24.77
C ASP A 126 3.76 -1.17 -23.32
N ALA A 127 3.04 -0.58 -22.36
CA ALA A 127 3.07 -0.91 -20.95
C ALA A 127 1.66 -1.32 -20.50
N SER A 128 1.51 -2.47 -19.84
CA SER A 128 0.20 -3.11 -19.70
C SER A 128 0.03 -3.90 -18.41
N CYS A 129 -1.14 -3.76 -17.80
CA CYS A 129 -1.57 -4.57 -16.67
C CYS A 129 -2.72 -5.49 -17.07
N ALA A 130 -2.57 -6.78 -16.81
CA ALA A 130 -3.66 -7.74 -16.94
C ALA A 130 -4.69 -7.52 -15.83
N VAL A 131 -5.98 -7.58 -16.18
CA VAL A 131 -7.09 -7.43 -15.22
C VAL A 131 -8.05 -8.62 -15.35
N SER A 132 -8.65 -9.01 -14.23
CA SER A 132 -9.53 -10.19 -14.14
C SER A 132 -10.92 -9.98 -14.75
N ALA A 133 -11.36 -8.72 -14.84
CA ALA A 133 -12.55 -8.24 -15.54
C ALA A 133 -12.24 -6.87 -16.14
N GLN A 134 -12.96 -6.44 -17.17
CA GLN A 134 -12.80 -5.13 -17.83
C GLN A 134 -14.12 -4.37 -17.93
N ASP A 135 -15.11 -4.77 -17.13
CA ASP A 135 -16.45 -4.20 -17.16
C ASP A 135 -16.91 -3.82 -15.77
N ALA A 136 -17.53 -2.65 -15.65
CA ALA A 136 -18.24 -2.18 -14.49
C ALA A 136 -17.41 -1.93 -13.19
N PHE A 137 -16.08 -2.00 -13.25
CA PHE A 137 -15.17 -1.57 -12.18
C PHE A 137 -14.56 -0.21 -12.48
N TRP A 138 -14.29 0.57 -11.42
CA TRP A 138 -13.45 1.76 -11.52
C TRP A 138 -11.99 1.33 -11.51
N TYR A 139 -11.24 1.89 -12.46
CA TYR A 139 -9.79 1.80 -12.54
C TYR A 139 -9.21 3.21 -12.48
N HIS A 140 -8.01 3.31 -11.96
CA HIS A 140 -7.20 4.52 -11.99
C HIS A 140 -5.97 4.30 -12.85
N GLY A 141 -5.85 5.06 -13.94
CA GLY A 141 -4.68 5.02 -14.81
C GLY A 141 -3.82 6.26 -14.62
N VAL A 142 -2.52 6.06 -14.39
CA VAL A 142 -1.52 7.12 -14.41
C VAL A 142 -0.47 6.79 -15.46
N PHE A 143 -0.28 7.68 -16.42
CA PHE A 143 0.77 7.58 -17.42
C PHE A 143 1.69 8.79 -17.35
N THR A 144 3.00 8.57 -17.43
CA THR A 144 4.02 9.62 -17.44
C THR A 144 4.88 9.48 -18.70
N TRP A 145 5.42 10.59 -19.16
CA TRP A 145 6.34 10.64 -20.29
C TRP A 145 7.35 11.77 -20.13
N GLU A 146 8.61 11.49 -20.45
CA GLU A 146 9.68 12.49 -20.58
C GLU A 146 10.51 12.20 -21.84
N ASP A 147 10.67 13.22 -22.68
CA ASP A 147 11.39 13.13 -23.93
C ASP A 147 12.85 12.70 -23.71
N GLY A 148 13.28 11.66 -24.43
CA GLY A 148 14.61 11.08 -24.29
C GLY A 148 14.78 10.14 -23.10
N VAL A 149 13.82 10.09 -22.17
CA VAL A 149 13.79 9.14 -21.04
C VAL A 149 12.82 8.00 -21.34
N GLY A 150 11.58 8.32 -21.70
CA GLY A 150 10.51 7.36 -21.96
C GLY A 150 9.31 7.60 -21.05
N GLY A 151 8.44 6.61 -20.95
CA GLY A 151 7.23 6.68 -20.15
C GLY A 151 7.06 5.53 -19.18
N HIS A 152 6.09 5.70 -18.29
CA HIS A 152 5.75 4.71 -17.29
C HIS A 152 4.25 4.68 -17.07
N PHE A 153 3.68 3.51 -16.77
CA PHE A 153 2.26 3.33 -16.60
C PHE A 153 1.95 2.60 -15.29
N TRP A 154 1.00 3.14 -14.54
CA TRP A 154 0.44 2.52 -13.35
C TRP A 154 -1.07 2.35 -13.52
N LEU A 155 -1.57 1.24 -13.01
CA LEU A 155 -3.00 0.92 -12.93
C LEU A 155 -3.33 0.57 -11.50
N ASP A 156 -4.25 1.31 -10.88
CA ASP A 156 -4.64 1.14 -9.48
C ASP A 156 -3.45 1.17 -8.50
N GLY A 157 -2.50 2.07 -8.77
CA GLY A 157 -1.23 2.19 -8.03
C GLY A 157 -0.21 1.08 -8.32
N VAL A 158 -0.56 0.04 -9.09
CA VAL A 158 0.36 -1.04 -9.48
C VAL A 158 1.16 -0.63 -10.70
N ASP A 159 2.48 -0.82 -10.65
CA ASP A 159 3.40 -0.60 -11.78
C ASP A 159 3.14 -1.62 -12.91
N CYS A 160 2.78 -1.12 -14.09
CA CYS A 160 2.49 -1.89 -15.30
C CYS A 160 3.66 -1.92 -16.31
N GLY A 161 4.79 -1.30 -15.97
CA GLY A 161 6.02 -1.31 -16.74
C GLY A 161 6.32 -0.03 -17.52
N THR A 162 7.55 0.02 -18.04
CA THR A 162 8.14 1.17 -18.73
C THR A 162 8.03 1.09 -20.25
N ILE A 163 7.90 2.26 -20.87
CA ILE A 163 7.97 2.47 -22.31
C ILE A 163 9.27 3.21 -22.62
N PRO A 164 10.19 2.68 -23.45
CA PRO A 164 11.39 3.41 -23.83
C PRO A 164 11.06 4.62 -24.72
N ALA A 165 11.84 5.70 -24.64
CA ALA A 165 11.66 6.88 -25.50
C ALA A 165 11.69 6.53 -27.01
N GLY A 166 12.58 5.62 -27.41
CA GLY A 166 12.65 5.09 -28.78
C GLY A 166 12.73 6.19 -29.84
N THR A 167 11.94 6.04 -30.90
CA THR A 167 11.73 7.08 -31.93
C THR A 167 10.40 7.81 -31.73
N VAL A 168 9.77 7.67 -30.56
CA VAL A 168 8.45 8.25 -30.30
C VAL A 168 8.59 9.78 -30.33
N PRO A 169 7.76 10.47 -31.11
CA PRO A 169 7.80 11.92 -31.22
C PRO A 169 7.30 12.59 -29.94
N SER A 170 7.89 13.74 -29.65
CA SER A 170 7.47 14.61 -28.55
C SER A 170 6.10 15.21 -28.83
N LEU A 171 5.23 15.32 -27.82
CA LEU A 171 4.00 16.11 -27.95
C LEU A 171 4.30 17.57 -28.33
N ALA A 172 5.44 18.12 -27.86
CA ALA A 172 5.87 19.47 -28.23
C ALA A 172 6.24 19.63 -29.71
N SER A 173 6.45 18.52 -30.44
CA SER A 173 6.78 18.55 -31.87
C SER A 173 5.56 18.60 -32.78
N PHE A 174 4.37 18.32 -32.26
CA PHE A 174 3.13 18.38 -33.03
C PHE A 174 2.63 19.80 -33.21
N THR A 175 2.07 20.05 -34.39
CA THR A 175 1.23 21.23 -34.62
C THR A 175 -0.08 21.09 -33.82
N PRO A 176 -0.77 22.20 -33.49
CA PRO A 176 -2.07 22.12 -32.82
C PRO A 176 -3.07 21.20 -33.52
N ALA A 177 -3.11 21.21 -34.85
CA ALA A 177 -4.01 20.35 -35.62
C ALA A 177 -3.65 18.86 -35.57
N GLU A 178 -2.42 18.51 -35.19
CA GLU A 178 -1.94 17.13 -35.03
C GLU A 178 -2.15 16.61 -33.60
N LEU A 179 -2.16 17.48 -32.59
CA LEU A 179 -2.29 17.09 -31.18
C LEU A 179 -3.59 16.34 -30.87
N ASN A 180 -4.72 16.75 -31.45
CA ASN A 180 -6.02 16.08 -31.37
C ASN A 180 -6.28 15.41 -30.00
N LEU A 181 -6.31 16.21 -28.94
CA LEU A 181 -6.39 15.68 -27.57
C LEU A 181 -7.81 15.20 -27.27
N LYS A 182 -8.02 13.88 -27.28
CA LYS A 182 -9.33 13.27 -27.07
C LYS A 182 -9.38 12.45 -25.79
N VAL A 183 -10.54 12.50 -25.14
CA VAL A 183 -10.89 11.62 -24.02
C VAL A 183 -12.18 10.90 -24.38
N GLY A 184 -12.13 9.57 -24.38
CA GLY A 184 -13.25 8.72 -24.75
C GLY A 184 -13.40 8.37 -26.22
N ALA A 185 -12.47 8.80 -27.08
CA ALA A 185 -12.52 8.55 -28.52
C ALA A 185 -11.14 8.39 -29.11
N SER A 186 -11.06 7.61 -30.19
CA SER A 186 -9.83 7.39 -30.95
C SER A 186 -9.58 8.52 -31.96
N ASN A 187 -8.30 8.74 -32.24
CA ASN A 187 -7.83 9.49 -33.39
C ASN A 187 -7.90 8.71 -34.70
N TRP A 188 -8.29 7.42 -34.65
CA TRP A 188 -8.65 6.56 -35.78
C TRP A 188 -10.15 6.17 -35.79
N PRO A 189 -11.09 7.13 -35.92
CA PRO A 189 -12.52 6.87 -35.73
C PRO A 189 -13.17 6.01 -36.83
N ALA A 190 -12.44 5.70 -37.91
CA ALA A 190 -12.94 4.84 -38.99
C ALA A 190 -12.88 3.34 -38.63
N GLU A 191 -11.98 2.96 -37.72
CA GLU A 191 -11.73 1.55 -37.34
C GLU A 191 -11.92 1.32 -35.84
N ASP A 192 -11.58 2.32 -35.02
CA ASP A 192 -11.63 2.20 -33.57
C ASP A 192 -12.99 2.66 -33.01
N PRO A 193 -13.56 1.93 -32.05
CA PRO A 193 -14.75 2.38 -31.34
C PRO A 193 -14.45 3.53 -30.38
N THR A 194 -15.47 4.32 -30.06
CA THR A 194 -15.44 5.22 -28.90
C THR A 194 -15.54 4.41 -27.62
N PHE A 195 -14.92 4.89 -26.55
CA PHE A 195 -15.05 4.31 -25.23
C PHE A 195 -16.47 4.49 -24.69
N VAL A 196 -17.06 3.40 -24.20
CA VAL A 196 -18.37 3.40 -23.56
C VAL A 196 -18.18 3.11 -22.07
N GLY A 197 -18.56 4.06 -21.22
CA GLY A 197 -18.30 3.95 -19.80
C GLY A 197 -18.39 5.29 -19.09
N ARG A 198 -17.66 5.42 -18.00
CA ARG A 198 -17.52 6.69 -17.28
C ARG A 198 -16.06 7.06 -17.12
N ILE A 199 -15.81 8.35 -17.06
CA ILE A 199 -14.51 8.93 -16.73
C ILE A 199 -14.70 9.98 -15.64
N ASP A 200 -13.73 10.10 -14.78
CA ASP A 200 -13.76 10.98 -13.62
C ASP A 200 -12.36 11.52 -13.34
N GLU A 201 -12.30 12.69 -12.70
CA GLU A 201 -11.05 13.19 -12.08
C GLU A 201 -9.83 13.23 -13.04
N LEU A 202 -10.02 13.71 -14.26
CA LEU A 202 -8.97 13.82 -15.29
C LEU A 202 -8.00 14.96 -14.95
N ARG A 203 -6.72 14.62 -14.77
CA ARG A 203 -5.62 15.56 -14.53
C ARG A 203 -4.55 15.43 -15.59
N ILE A 204 -4.05 16.56 -16.09
CA ILE A 204 -2.90 16.66 -17.01
C ILE A 204 -1.81 17.48 -16.36
N TYR A 205 -0.59 16.97 -16.38
CA TYR A 205 0.59 17.56 -15.75
C TYR A 205 1.61 18.03 -16.79
N ASP A 206 2.33 19.11 -16.49
CA ASP A 206 3.43 19.63 -17.31
C ASP A 206 4.82 19.06 -16.95
N ARG A 207 4.81 17.94 -16.22
CA ARG A 207 5.98 17.16 -15.82
C ARG A 207 5.65 15.68 -15.77
N ALA A 208 6.69 14.84 -15.77
CA ALA A 208 6.57 13.44 -15.44
C ALA A 208 6.41 13.28 -13.92
N LEU A 209 5.34 12.61 -13.48
CA LEU A 209 5.13 12.27 -12.07
C LEU A 209 6.13 11.19 -11.64
N SER A 210 6.53 11.25 -10.37
CA SER A 210 7.30 10.20 -9.71
C SER A 210 6.44 8.95 -9.43
N PRO A 211 7.07 7.79 -9.17
CA PRO A 211 6.34 6.59 -8.77
C PRO A 211 5.47 6.79 -7.52
N THR A 212 5.98 7.51 -6.52
CA THR A 212 5.22 7.81 -5.30
C THR A 212 3.97 8.61 -5.62
N GLU A 213 4.08 9.67 -6.41
CA GLU A 213 2.92 10.49 -6.80
C GLU A 213 1.88 9.70 -7.60
N ALA A 214 2.32 8.78 -8.46
CA ALA A 214 1.41 7.91 -9.21
C ALA A 214 0.58 6.99 -8.29
N VAL A 215 1.21 6.42 -7.25
CA VAL A 215 0.54 5.59 -6.23
C VAL A 215 -0.39 6.44 -5.36
N VAL A 216 0.08 7.60 -4.91
CA VAL A 216 -0.70 8.55 -4.10
C VAL A 216 -2.01 8.89 -4.80
N LEU A 217 -1.98 9.29 -6.08
CA LEU A 217 -3.18 9.69 -6.83
C LEU A 217 -4.27 8.60 -6.89
N HIS A 218 -3.90 7.32 -6.70
CA HIS A 218 -4.88 6.23 -6.60
C HIS A 218 -5.57 6.19 -5.23
N SER A 219 -4.84 6.38 -4.14
CA SER A 219 -5.37 6.29 -2.78
C SER A 219 -6.28 7.45 -2.40
N VAL A 220 -6.16 8.60 -3.09
CA VAL A 220 -6.83 9.86 -2.72
C VAL A 220 -7.50 10.54 -3.93
N PRO A 221 -8.65 10.02 -4.40
CA PRO A 221 -9.21 10.45 -5.68
C PRO A 221 -9.87 11.84 -5.71
N CYS A 222 -10.41 12.34 -4.58
CA CYS A 222 -11.46 13.37 -4.58
C CYS A 222 -11.13 14.75 -3.96
N GLY A 223 -9.91 14.96 -3.48
CA GLY A 223 -9.55 16.20 -2.79
C GLY A 223 -8.80 17.19 -3.69
N PRO A 224 -8.87 18.52 -3.41
CA PRO A 224 -7.62 19.22 -3.26
C PRO A 224 -6.91 18.56 -2.09
N PHE A 225 -5.73 18.02 -2.31
CA PHE A 225 -5.05 17.34 -1.24
C PHE A 225 -4.36 18.39 -0.36
N THR A 226 -4.52 18.27 0.95
CA THR A 226 -3.76 19.10 1.88
C THR A 226 -2.43 18.39 2.11
N ASP A 227 -1.36 19.14 1.92
CA ASP A 227 0.03 18.79 2.19
C ASP A 227 0.46 19.85 3.18
N SER A 228 0.18 19.58 4.45
CA SER A 228 0.31 20.54 5.52
C SER A 228 1.78 20.85 5.85
N ASP A 229 2.70 19.95 5.51
CA ASP A 229 4.12 20.02 5.84
C ASP A 229 5.03 20.22 4.61
N GLY A 230 4.53 20.02 3.39
CA GLY A 230 5.24 20.29 2.12
C GLY A 230 6.15 19.15 1.67
N ASP A 231 5.99 17.94 2.22
CA ASP A 231 6.84 16.78 1.96
C ASP A 231 6.46 16.03 0.67
N GLN A 232 5.38 16.46 0.01
CA GLN A 232 4.84 15.93 -1.24
C GLN A 232 3.97 14.67 -1.08
N VAL A 233 3.54 14.34 0.14
CA VAL A 233 2.59 13.28 0.49
C VAL A 233 1.33 13.91 1.11
N PRO A 234 0.11 13.56 0.66
CA PRO A 234 -1.10 14.14 1.24
C PRO A 234 -1.39 13.68 2.67
N ASP A 235 -1.83 14.60 3.54
CA ASP A 235 -2.20 14.39 4.95
C ASP A 235 -3.14 13.18 5.20
N SER A 236 -3.93 12.78 4.20
CA SER A 236 -4.85 11.64 4.28
C SER A 236 -4.19 10.26 4.15
N ILE A 237 -2.91 10.23 3.76
CA ILE A 237 -2.07 9.02 3.64
C ILE A 237 -0.65 9.22 4.20
N ASP A 238 -0.35 10.44 4.66
CA ASP A 238 0.81 10.77 5.47
C ASP A 238 0.45 10.53 6.95
N ALA A 239 1.17 9.61 7.59
CA ALA A 239 0.98 9.27 9.00
C ALA A 239 1.58 10.34 9.95
N CYS A 240 2.45 11.22 9.44
CA CYS A 240 3.22 12.20 10.20
C CYS A 240 2.70 13.62 10.03
N VAL A 241 1.50 13.89 10.53
CA VAL A 241 0.87 15.22 10.45
C VAL A 241 1.69 16.29 11.19
N GLY A 242 2.47 17.11 10.45
CA GLY A 242 2.64 18.53 10.75
C GLY A 242 3.84 19.03 11.58
N ASP A 243 4.96 18.31 11.68
CA ASP A 243 6.22 18.91 12.19
C ASP A 243 7.48 18.17 11.69
N ASP A 244 8.10 18.66 10.61
CA ASP A 244 9.46 18.30 10.17
C ASP A 244 10.54 18.81 11.15
N ALA A 245 10.56 18.22 12.35
CA ALA A 245 11.77 18.19 13.15
C ALA A 245 12.32 16.77 13.31
N THR A 246 11.49 15.73 13.13
CA THR A 246 11.82 14.34 13.45
C THR A 246 10.87 13.41 12.69
N GLY A 247 11.18 13.10 11.43
CA GLY A 247 10.49 12.01 10.74
C GLY A 247 10.80 10.66 11.40
N ASP A 248 9.98 9.64 11.12
CA ASP A 248 10.10 8.24 11.59
C ASP A 248 11.54 7.71 11.45
N GLY A 249 12.30 7.82 12.55
CA GLY A 249 13.75 7.65 12.55
C GLY A 249 14.20 6.19 12.50
N ASP A 250 13.30 5.26 12.78
CA ASP A 250 13.55 3.81 12.79
C ASP A 250 12.69 3.00 11.81
N SER A 251 11.76 3.67 11.12
CA SER A 251 10.90 3.14 10.06
C SER A 251 9.83 2.15 10.56
N ASP A 252 9.27 2.36 11.75
CA ASP A 252 8.18 1.54 12.30
C ASP A 252 6.76 2.01 11.95
N GLY A 253 6.65 3.19 11.34
CA GLY A 253 5.38 3.81 10.93
C GLY A 253 4.77 4.76 11.96
N TYR A 254 5.45 5.02 13.07
CA TYR A 254 5.13 6.07 14.03
C TYR A 254 6.16 7.20 13.92
N CYS A 255 5.73 8.42 14.22
CA CYS A 255 6.56 9.62 14.10
C CYS A 255 7.02 10.02 15.50
N ALA A 256 8.18 10.65 15.63
CA ALA A 256 8.80 10.95 16.92
C ALA A 256 7.97 11.77 17.94
N ASP A 257 6.86 12.40 17.53
CA ASP A 257 5.95 13.10 18.43
C ASP A 257 4.93 12.17 19.11
N LEU A 258 4.73 10.99 18.53
CA LEU A 258 3.87 9.91 19.02
C LEU A 258 4.68 8.68 19.46
N ASP A 259 5.89 8.53 18.93
CA ASP A 259 6.91 7.55 19.29
C ASP A 259 7.77 8.08 20.45
N CYS A 260 7.94 7.26 21.50
CA CYS A 260 8.68 7.62 22.70
C CYS A 260 10.21 7.43 22.56
N ASP A 261 10.68 6.67 21.58
CA ASP A 261 12.09 6.56 21.17
C ASP A 261 12.22 6.27 19.66
N ASP A 262 12.17 7.35 18.86
CA ASP A 262 12.27 7.44 17.38
C ASP A 262 13.57 6.87 16.76
N ALA A 263 14.41 6.22 17.56
CA ALA A 263 15.57 5.47 17.10
C ALA A 263 15.41 3.95 17.27
N GLN A 264 14.27 3.49 17.77
CA GLN A 264 13.99 2.10 18.14
C GLN A 264 12.58 1.66 17.70
N ALA A 265 12.53 0.92 16.58
CA ALA A 265 11.29 0.41 15.96
C ALA A 265 10.43 -0.55 16.81
N SER A 266 10.80 -0.76 18.08
CA SER A 266 10.06 -1.51 19.09
C SER A 266 9.43 -0.58 20.15
N ALA A 267 9.51 0.74 19.99
CA ALA A 267 9.09 1.73 20.97
C ALA A 267 7.98 2.64 20.41
N TYR A 268 6.75 2.15 20.33
CA TYR A 268 5.63 2.91 19.75
C TYR A 268 4.31 2.61 20.45
N PRO A 269 3.31 3.50 20.38
CA PRO A 269 2.03 3.29 21.04
C PRO A 269 1.36 1.95 20.67
N GLY A 270 1.18 1.11 21.68
CA GLY A 270 0.56 -0.22 21.52
C GLY A 270 1.49 -1.29 20.95
N ALA A 271 2.81 -1.07 20.95
CA ALA A 271 3.78 -2.14 20.72
C ALA A 271 3.61 -3.26 21.76
N THR A 272 4.21 -4.41 21.46
CA THR A 272 4.32 -5.47 22.46
C THR A 272 5.38 -5.08 23.48
N VAL A 273 4.99 -4.98 24.74
CA VAL A 273 5.90 -4.83 25.87
C VAL A 273 6.93 -5.95 25.89
N ILE A 274 8.20 -5.61 26.10
CA ILE A 274 9.31 -6.54 26.33
C ILE A 274 9.78 -6.38 27.78
N PRO A 275 9.26 -7.16 28.73
CA PRO A 275 9.58 -7.00 30.14
C PRO A 275 11.08 -7.13 30.41
N GLY A 276 11.64 -6.13 31.08
CA GLY A 276 13.01 -6.16 31.57
C GLY A 276 14.06 -5.63 30.59
N ASP A 277 13.67 -5.10 29.42
CA ASP A 277 14.60 -4.47 28.48
C ASP A 277 14.96 -3.02 28.88
N GLY A 278 14.23 -2.45 29.84
CA GLY A 278 14.40 -1.10 30.36
C GLY A 278 13.95 -0.01 29.39
N LEU A 279 13.09 -0.34 28.43
CA LEU A 279 12.50 0.57 27.46
C LEU A 279 10.99 0.66 27.69
N ASP A 280 10.46 1.86 27.42
CA ASP A 280 9.01 2.07 27.28
C ASP A 280 8.61 1.62 25.87
N ASN A 281 8.33 0.33 25.66
CA ASN A 281 8.05 -0.19 24.33
C ASN A 281 6.70 0.30 23.79
N ASP A 282 5.70 0.50 24.65
CA ASP A 282 4.33 0.81 24.23
C ASP A 282 3.93 2.29 24.47
N CYS A 283 4.90 3.12 24.85
CA CYS A 283 4.77 4.54 25.16
C CYS A 283 3.70 4.84 26.21
N SER A 284 3.52 3.94 27.18
CA SER A 284 2.58 4.12 28.30
C SER A 284 3.06 5.21 29.29
N GLY A 285 4.35 5.54 29.26
CA GLY A 285 5.01 6.45 30.18
C GLY A 285 5.65 5.76 31.39
N ASP A 286 5.58 4.42 31.46
CA ASP A 286 6.36 3.61 32.39
C ASP A 286 7.63 3.12 31.67
N ALA A 287 8.78 3.16 32.36
CA ALA A 287 10.06 2.85 31.71
C ALA A 287 10.23 1.36 31.37
N ASP A 288 9.37 0.49 31.93
CA ASP A 288 9.33 -0.95 31.73
C ASP A 288 8.07 -1.50 32.46
N GLU A 289 7.31 -2.39 31.84
CA GLU A 289 6.27 -3.17 32.51
C GLU A 289 6.76 -4.60 32.81
N CYS A 290 6.52 -5.05 34.04
CA CYS A 290 7.09 -6.28 34.57
C CYS A 290 6.04 -7.32 34.91
N TRP A 291 6.43 -8.59 34.91
CA TRP A 291 5.63 -9.64 35.51
C TRP A 291 5.69 -9.51 37.03
N ILE A 292 4.56 -9.78 37.68
CA ILE A 292 4.49 -9.96 39.13
C ILE A 292 5.03 -11.35 39.44
N ASP A 293 6.03 -11.42 40.31
CA ASP A 293 6.69 -12.64 40.78
C ASP A 293 6.48 -12.73 42.29
N ALA A 294 5.44 -13.43 42.72
CA ALA A 294 5.03 -13.39 44.13
C ALA A 294 5.81 -14.37 45.04
N ASP A 295 6.45 -15.40 44.48
CA ASP A 295 7.22 -16.39 45.24
C ASP A 295 8.76 -16.27 45.12
N LEU A 296 9.22 -15.38 44.24
CA LEU A 296 10.61 -14.97 44.01
C LEU A 296 11.49 -16.04 43.35
N ASP A 297 10.93 -16.82 42.43
CA ASP A 297 11.68 -17.80 41.63
C ASP A 297 12.29 -17.20 40.34
N GLY A 298 11.88 -15.99 39.96
CA GLY A 298 12.34 -15.27 38.77
C GLY A 298 11.45 -15.42 37.53
N TYR A 299 10.33 -16.11 37.64
CA TYR A 299 9.23 -16.18 36.69
C TYR A 299 8.00 -15.51 37.30
N GLY A 300 7.14 -14.91 36.48
CA GLY A 300 5.93 -14.27 36.99
C GLY A 300 4.65 -14.78 36.34
N GLY A 301 3.60 -14.94 37.13
CA GLY A 301 2.32 -15.50 36.67
C GLY A 301 1.30 -14.47 36.20
N VAL A 302 1.44 -13.21 36.61
CA VAL A 302 0.49 -12.13 36.27
C VAL A 302 1.23 -10.91 35.73
N GLY A 303 0.87 -10.45 34.53
CA GLY A 303 1.50 -9.27 33.92
C GLY A 303 1.46 -9.30 32.38
N PRO A 304 2.25 -8.43 31.73
CA PRO A 304 3.06 -7.36 32.32
C PRO A 304 2.21 -6.25 32.97
N ALA A 305 2.72 -5.60 34.01
CA ALA A 305 2.08 -4.47 34.68
C ALA A 305 3.09 -3.34 34.97
N SER A 306 2.60 -2.09 34.98
CA SER A 306 3.37 -0.88 35.31
C SER A 306 4.33 -1.09 36.49
N SER A 307 5.62 -0.99 36.23
CA SER A 307 6.66 -1.06 37.26
C SER A 307 7.36 0.29 37.42
N SER A 308 7.88 0.51 38.64
CA SER A 308 8.79 1.63 38.91
C SER A 308 10.27 1.25 38.77
N SER A 309 10.55 -0.02 38.46
CA SER A 309 11.89 -0.56 38.31
C SER A 309 12.17 -0.82 36.83
N ALA A 310 13.12 -0.06 36.26
CA ALA A 310 13.61 -0.34 34.92
C ALA A 310 14.37 -1.66 34.93
N GLY A 311 13.99 -2.62 34.10
CA GLY A 311 14.63 -3.93 34.00
C GLY A 311 14.05 -5.02 34.92
N CYS A 312 12.87 -4.82 35.51
CA CYS A 312 12.19 -5.82 36.36
C CYS A 312 13.06 -6.38 37.50
N ALA A 313 13.88 -5.54 38.11
CA ALA A 313 14.75 -5.89 39.23
C ALA A 313 14.14 -5.53 40.60
N GLY A 314 12.88 -5.08 40.60
CA GLY A 314 12.10 -4.80 41.80
C GLY A 314 11.88 -6.05 42.64
N ALA A 315 11.57 -5.86 43.93
CA ALA A 315 11.21 -6.98 44.77
C ALA A 315 9.81 -7.48 44.38
N GLY A 316 9.74 -8.74 43.97
CA GLY A 316 8.51 -9.37 43.49
C GLY A 316 8.17 -9.08 42.03
N GLU A 317 9.20 -8.84 41.21
CA GLU A 317 9.07 -8.58 39.78
C GLU A 317 9.99 -9.52 38.99
N ALA A 318 9.53 -9.96 37.82
CA ALA A 318 10.29 -10.80 36.89
C ALA A 318 10.23 -10.25 35.47
N SER A 319 11.33 -10.43 34.73
CA SER A 319 11.42 -10.14 33.28
C SER A 319 10.93 -11.31 32.42
N ILE A 320 10.61 -12.45 33.03
CA ILE A 320 10.20 -13.68 32.34
C ILE A 320 8.82 -14.07 32.89
N GLY A 321 7.86 -14.30 32.00
CA GLY A 321 6.55 -14.83 32.37
C GLY A 321 6.52 -16.36 32.29
N GLY A 322 5.34 -16.94 32.49
CA GLY A 322 5.13 -18.39 32.30
C GLY A 322 5.17 -19.19 33.61
N ASP A 323 4.89 -18.53 34.72
CA ASP A 323 4.55 -19.18 35.98
C ASP A 323 3.03 -19.40 36.04
N CYS A 324 2.63 -20.66 36.24
CA CYS A 324 1.23 -21.07 36.33
C CYS A 324 0.73 -21.20 37.78
N GLN A 325 1.61 -21.12 38.79
CA GLN A 325 1.30 -21.10 40.21
C GLN A 325 2.20 -20.10 40.97
N ASP A 326 1.80 -18.82 40.91
CA ASP A 326 2.45 -17.62 41.50
C ASP A 326 2.72 -17.65 43.02
N ASP A 327 2.44 -18.75 43.72
CA ASP A 327 2.76 -18.96 45.14
C ASP A 327 3.64 -20.19 45.43
N ASP A 328 4.13 -20.89 44.41
CA ASP A 328 5.00 -22.06 44.51
C ASP A 328 6.25 -21.96 43.60
N PRO A 329 7.45 -21.67 44.16
CA PRO A 329 8.67 -21.42 43.39
C PRO A 329 9.27 -22.67 42.74
N ALA A 330 8.56 -23.80 42.80
CA ALA A 330 8.88 -25.02 42.08
C ALA A 330 8.06 -25.18 40.80
N VAL A 331 7.13 -24.26 40.50
CA VAL A 331 6.19 -24.34 39.39
C VAL A 331 6.37 -23.13 38.48
N HIS A 332 7.08 -23.33 37.37
CA HIS A 332 7.34 -22.29 36.39
C HIS A 332 7.81 -22.92 35.08
N THR A 333 7.80 -22.15 33.99
CA THR A 333 8.26 -22.66 32.68
C THR A 333 9.64 -23.32 32.75
N GLY A 334 9.71 -24.60 32.39
CA GLY A 334 10.94 -25.40 32.39
C GLY A 334 11.42 -25.86 33.78
N ALA A 335 10.56 -25.83 34.80
CA ALA A 335 10.80 -26.54 36.05
C ALA A 335 10.87 -28.07 35.81
N HIS A 336 11.27 -28.82 36.84
CA HIS A 336 11.33 -30.28 36.73
C HIS A 336 10.04 -30.89 37.26
N GLU A 337 9.42 -31.73 36.44
CA GLU A 337 8.25 -32.51 36.82
C GLU A 337 8.50 -33.42 38.03
N VAL A 338 7.50 -33.53 38.89
CA VAL A 338 7.45 -34.38 40.07
C VAL A 338 6.11 -35.09 40.06
N CYS A 339 6.10 -36.41 40.25
CA CYS A 339 4.89 -37.25 40.23
C CYS A 339 3.90 -36.96 41.38
N ASP A 340 3.30 -35.78 41.40
CA ASP A 340 2.34 -35.31 42.39
C ASP A 340 1.02 -34.84 41.76
N GLY A 341 0.93 -34.88 40.43
CA GLY A 341 -0.26 -34.53 39.66
C GLY A 341 -0.44 -33.02 39.46
N ALA A 342 0.59 -32.22 39.72
CA ALA A 342 0.70 -30.85 39.25
C ALA A 342 1.63 -30.81 38.02
N ASP A 343 1.39 -29.81 37.17
CA ASP A 343 2.21 -29.42 36.03
C ASP A 343 3.25 -28.42 36.60
N GLN A 344 4.50 -28.85 36.78
CA GLN A 344 5.54 -27.98 37.33
C GLN A 344 6.14 -27.10 36.25
N ASP A 345 6.31 -27.61 35.04
CA ASP A 345 6.98 -26.90 33.96
C ASP A 345 6.05 -26.01 33.12
N CYS A 346 4.77 -25.98 33.47
CA CYS A 346 3.71 -25.16 32.88
C CYS A 346 3.53 -25.36 31.36
N ASP A 347 3.87 -26.54 30.82
CA ASP A 347 3.70 -26.85 29.41
C ASP A 347 2.28 -27.35 29.04
N GLY A 348 1.46 -27.66 30.06
CA GLY A 348 0.08 -28.10 29.96
C GLY A 348 -0.12 -29.62 29.97
N GLU A 349 0.95 -30.40 29.98
CA GLU A 349 0.95 -31.82 30.36
C GLU A 349 1.19 -31.95 31.88
N VAL A 350 1.11 -33.18 32.40
CA VAL A 350 1.26 -33.43 33.85
C VAL A 350 2.11 -34.66 34.02
N ASP A 351 3.21 -34.54 34.77
CA ASP A 351 4.15 -35.59 35.14
C ASP A 351 4.85 -36.32 33.95
N GLU A 352 5.10 -35.66 32.82
CA GLU A 352 5.63 -36.27 31.58
C GLU A 352 7.15 -36.46 31.55
N ASP A 353 7.93 -35.64 32.26
CA ASP A 353 9.40 -35.63 32.21
C ASP A 353 10.08 -36.28 33.44
N TYR A 354 9.31 -36.93 34.32
CA TYR A 354 9.82 -37.59 35.52
C TYR A 354 10.38 -39.01 35.24
N ASP A 355 11.61 -39.11 34.72
CA ASP A 355 12.35 -40.37 34.50
C ASP A 355 13.65 -40.39 35.33
N GLY A 356 13.62 -41.07 36.47
CA GLY A 356 14.69 -41.06 37.47
C GLY A 356 15.96 -41.80 37.05
N ASP A 357 15.88 -42.67 36.04
CA ASP A 357 17.00 -43.51 35.61
C ASP A 357 17.36 -43.42 34.11
N GLY A 358 16.57 -42.68 33.33
CA GLY A 358 16.84 -42.30 31.95
C GLY A 358 16.48 -43.37 30.92
N ASP A 359 15.56 -44.29 31.23
CA ASP A 359 15.14 -45.36 30.30
C ASP A 359 13.99 -44.99 29.36
N GLY A 360 13.46 -43.78 29.50
CA GLY A 360 12.40 -43.20 28.69
C GLY A 360 10.98 -43.54 29.15
N VAL A 361 10.82 -44.08 30.37
CA VAL A 361 9.52 -44.32 30.99
C VAL A 361 9.43 -43.63 32.35
N SER A 362 8.47 -42.72 32.51
CA SER A 362 8.24 -42.09 33.81
C SER A 362 7.61 -43.04 34.83
N VAL A 363 7.82 -42.79 36.12
CA VAL A 363 7.11 -43.53 37.20
C VAL A 363 5.61 -43.45 37.06
N CYS A 364 5.11 -42.30 36.64
CA CYS A 364 3.69 -42.06 36.47
C CYS A 364 3.14 -42.83 35.25
N ALA A 365 3.98 -43.14 34.26
CA ALA A 365 3.70 -44.05 33.15
C ALA A 365 3.83 -45.55 33.50
N GLY A 366 4.17 -45.87 34.75
CA GLY A 366 4.11 -47.22 35.30
C GLY A 366 5.45 -47.92 35.49
N ASP A 367 6.57 -47.20 35.52
CA ASP A 367 7.84 -47.75 35.98
C ASP A 367 7.74 -48.18 37.45
N CYS A 368 8.15 -49.43 37.72
CA CYS A 368 8.05 -50.03 39.04
C CYS A 368 9.35 -49.95 39.86
N ASP A 369 10.47 -49.53 39.25
CA ASP A 369 11.74 -49.22 39.91
C ASP A 369 12.53 -48.14 39.14
N ASP A 370 12.14 -46.89 39.37
CA ASP A 370 12.68 -45.62 38.84
C ASP A 370 14.17 -45.32 39.16
N SER A 371 14.86 -46.29 39.76
CA SER A 371 16.28 -46.17 40.07
C SER A 371 17.12 -47.11 39.22
N ASN A 372 16.49 -47.82 38.29
CA ASN A 372 17.05 -48.94 37.58
C ASN A 372 16.53 -48.99 36.12
N PRO A 373 17.33 -48.51 35.15
CA PRO A 373 16.91 -48.32 33.75
C PRO A 373 16.74 -49.63 32.96
N LEU A 374 16.66 -50.75 33.68
CA LEU A 374 16.38 -52.09 33.18
C LEU A 374 14.98 -52.55 33.60
N VAL A 375 14.21 -51.74 34.33
CA VAL A 375 12.94 -52.12 35.00
C VAL A 375 11.71 -51.35 34.46
N ALA A 376 11.76 -50.85 33.22
CA ALA A 376 10.55 -50.36 32.54
C ALA A 376 9.46 -51.40 32.16
N PRO A 377 8.19 -50.97 32.05
CA PRO A 377 7.08 -51.69 31.41
C PRO A 377 7.43 -52.20 29.99
N GLY A 378 7.31 -53.51 29.77
CA GLY A 378 7.62 -54.14 28.48
C GLY A 378 9.02 -54.78 28.42
N ASN A 379 9.88 -54.52 29.41
CA ASN A 379 11.07 -55.34 29.63
C ASN A 379 10.65 -56.74 30.10
N ILE A 380 11.28 -57.76 29.49
CA ILE A 380 11.07 -59.16 29.90
C ILE A 380 11.77 -59.37 31.24
N ASP A 381 10.98 -59.51 32.30
CA ASP A 381 11.39 -59.95 33.63
C ASP A 381 12.17 -61.27 33.52
N SER A 382 13.49 -61.15 33.44
CA SER A 382 14.40 -62.29 33.48
C SER A 382 14.81 -62.50 34.93
N CYS A 383 13.87 -63.07 35.69
CA CYS A 383 14.16 -63.73 36.96
C CYS A 383 15.32 -64.72 36.76
N LEU A 384 16.51 -64.37 37.27
CA LEU A 384 17.60 -65.32 37.56
C LEU A 384 17.59 -65.73 39.02
#